data_AF-A0A940VSH5-F1
#
_entry.id   AF-A0A940VSH5-F1
#
_cell.length_a   1.000
_cell.length_b   1.000
_cell.length_c   1.000
_cell.angle_alpha   90.00
_cell.angle_beta   90.00
_cell.angle_gamma   90.00
#
_symmetry.space_group_name_H-M   'P 1'
#
loop_
_entity.id
_entity.type
_entity.pdbx_description
1 polymer ?
#
loop_
_entity_poly.entity_id
_entity_poly.type
_entity_poly.pdbx_seq_one_letter_code
_entity_poly.pdbx_strand_id
1 'polypeptide(L)' 'MKIMADFDRGYYYAKQRNEALDNTLPELLELAEVFTEVKGENAELARGMAAYYAEQA' A
#
# COMPACT_ATOMS: atom_id res chain seq x y z
N MET A 1 8.95 2.82 17.76
CA MET A 1 9.83 2.37 16.65
C MET A 1 9.22 2.93 15.37
N LYS A 2 9.89 3.87 14.68
CA LYS A 2 9.30 4.67 13.58
C LYS A 2 8.91 3.84 12.35
N ILE A 3 9.70 2.80 12.03
CA ILE A 3 9.53 1.92 10.87
C ILE A 3 8.17 1.20 10.89
N MET A 4 7.82 0.54 11.99
CA MET A 4 6.52 -0.16 12.11
C MET A 4 5.35 0.83 12.02
N ALA A 5 5.49 2.02 12.60
CA ALA A 5 4.45 3.04 12.55
C ALA A 5 4.21 3.59 11.13
N ASP A 6 5.26 3.73 10.31
CA ASP A 6 5.13 4.18 8.92
C ASP A 6 4.50 3.10 8.03
N PHE A 7 4.88 1.84 8.22
CA PHE A 7 4.25 0.70 7.54
C PHE A 7 2.76 0.58 7.86
N ASP A 8 2.40 0.52 9.15
CA ASP A 8 1.00 0.39 9.58
C ASP A 8 0.16 1.55 9.01
N ARG A 9 0.69 2.77 9.05
CA ARG A 9 0.04 3.95 8.48
C ARG A 9 -0.22 3.81 6.98
N GLY A 10 0.75 3.30 6.22
CA GLY A 10 0.59 3.03 4.79
C GLY A 10 -0.50 1.99 4.51
N TYR A 11 -0.47 0.89 5.26
CA TYR A 11 -1.46 -0.20 5.12
C TYR A 11 -2.89 0.29 5.41
N TYR A 12 -3.10 0.99 6.53
CA TYR A 12 -4.42 1.54 6.87
C TYR A 12 -4.91 2.57 5.88
N TYR A 13 -4.01 3.40 5.33
CA TYR A 13 -4.39 4.36 4.30
C TYR A 13 -4.85 3.65 3.02
N ALA A 14 -4.11 2.66 2.54
CA ALA A 14 -4.48 1.89 1.35
C ALA A 14 -5.83 1.18 1.54
N LYS A 15 -6.08 0.63 2.73
CA LYS A 15 -7.39 0.07 3.10
C LYS A 15 -8.54 1.07 2.94
N GLN A 16 -8.44 2.23 3.58
CA GLN A 16 -9.48 3.26 3.49
C GLN A 16 -9.69 3.74 2.05
N ARG A 17 -8.61 3.84 1.27
CA ARG A 17 -8.68 4.22 -0.14
C ARG A 17 -9.36 3.18 -1.01
N ASN A 18 -9.09 1.90 -0.78
CA ASN A 18 -9.69 0.81 -1.52
C ASN A 18 -11.17 0.62 -1.18
N GLU A 19 -11.59 0.82 0.06
CA GLU A 19 -13.02 0.83 0.39
C GLU A 19 -13.78 1.95 -0.35
N ALA A 20 -13.08 3.02 -0.75
CA ALA A 20 -13.65 4.12 -1.53
C ALA A 20 -13.50 3.97 -3.06
N LEU A 21 -12.67 3.04 -3.53
CA LEU A 21 -12.40 2.77 -4.94
C LEU A 21 -12.82 1.35 -5.26
N ASP A 22 -13.79 1.17 -6.15
CA ASP A 22 -14.19 -0.17 -6.62
C ASP A 22 -13.16 -0.73 -7.63
N ASN A 23 -11.92 -0.92 -7.14
CA ASN A 23 -10.80 -1.37 -7.96
C ASN A 23 -10.97 -2.84 -8.33
N THR A 24 -10.64 -3.14 -9.57
CA THR A 24 -10.55 -4.50 -10.08
C THR A 24 -9.24 -5.16 -9.68
N LEU A 25 -9.22 -6.49 -9.71
CA LEU A 25 -8.03 -7.29 -9.44
C LEU A 25 -6.76 -6.82 -10.22
N PRO A 26 -6.81 -6.56 -11.55
CA PRO A 26 -5.64 -6.04 -12.28
C PRO A 26 -5.13 -4.70 -11.74
N GLU A 27 -6.02 -3.79 -11.35
CA GLU A 27 -5.64 -2.47 -10.82
C GLU A 27 -4.98 -2.58 -9.45
N LEU A 28 -5.42 -3.54 -8.61
CA LEU A 28 -4.80 -3.83 -7.32
C LEU A 28 -3.37 -4.34 -7.47
N LEU A 29 -3.13 -5.22 -8.45
CA LEU A 29 -1.79 -5.73 -8.76
C LEU A 29 -0.85 -4.61 -9.23
N GLU A 30 -1.32 -3.74 -10.15
CA GLU A 30 -0.54 -2.60 -10.62
C GLU A 30 -0.21 -1.63 -9.48
N LEU A 31 -1.18 -1.34 -8.60
CA LEU A 31 -0.95 -0.50 -7.43
C LEU A 31 0.09 -1.11 -6.48
N ALA A 32 0.00 -2.42 -6.22
CA ALA A 32 0.98 -3.11 -5.40
C ALA A 32 2.40 -2.99 -5.98
N GLU A 33 2.56 -3.23 -7.28
CA GLU A 33 3.85 -3.10 -7.98
C GLU A 33 4.42 -1.69 -7.87
N VAL A 34 3.64 -0.66 -8.21
CA VAL A 34 4.07 0.75 -8.16
C VAL A 34 4.55 1.14 -6.76
N PHE A 35 3.84 0.74 -5.71
CA PHE A 35 4.23 1.09 -4.34
C PHE A 35 5.47 0.35 -3.86
N THR A 36 5.78 -0.86 -4.36
CA THR A 36 7.03 -1.56 -4.02
C THR A 36 8.28 -0.87 -4.57
N GLU A 37 8.16 -0.06 -5.62
CA GLU A 37 9.29 0.63 -6.24
C GLU A 37 9.72 1.91 -5.49
N VAL A 38 8.89 2.40 -4.56
CA VAL A 38 9.17 3.64 -3.82
C VAL A 38 10.36 3.47 -2.87
N LYS A 39 11.31 4.43 -2.94
CA LYS A 39 12.54 4.45 -2.14
C LYS A 39 12.63 5.71 -1.27
N GLY A 40 13.55 5.70 -0.32
CA GLY A 40 13.84 6.85 0.54
C GLY A 40 12.91 6.94 1.75
N GLU A 41 12.61 8.16 2.21
CA GLU A 41 11.92 8.42 3.48
C GLU A 41 10.50 7.85 3.54
N ASN A 42 9.87 7.64 2.39
CA ASN A 42 8.51 7.10 2.29
C ASN A 42 8.47 5.59 1.96
N ALA A 43 9.63 4.92 1.90
CA ALA A 43 9.70 3.52 1.48
C ALA A 43 8.86 2.59 2.36
N GLU A 44 8.90 2.76 3.69
CA GLU A 44 8.13 1.90 4.60
C GLU A 44 6.62 2.18 4.53
N LEU A 45 6.24 3.43 4.34
CA LEU A 45 4.84 3.79 4.12
C LEU A 45 4.31 3.17 2.81
N ALA A 46 5.08 3.26 1.73
CA ALA A 46 4.71 2.66 0.45
C ALA A 46 4.65 1.13 0.54
N ARG A 47 5.55 0.48 1.28
CA ARG A 47 5.48 -0.97 1.53
C ARG A 47 4.20 -1.39 2.25
N GLY A 48 3.73 -0.60 3.22
CA GLY A 48 2.44 -0.84 3.87
C GLY A 48 1.28 -0.80 2.88
N MET A 49 1.28 0.18 1.98
CA MET A 49 0.26 0.30 0.93
C MET A 49 0.33 -0.87 -0.06
N ALA A 50 1.53 -1.22 -0.51
CA ALA A 50 1.76 -2.33 -1.42
C ALA A 50 1.29 -3.67 -0.83
N ALA A 51 1.60 -3.92 0.45
CA ALA A 51 1.19 -5.12 1.15
C ALA A 51 -0.34 -5.24 1.18
N TYR A 52 -1.05 -4.16 1.49
CA TYR A 52 -2.50 -4.17 1.45
C TYR A 52 -3.05 -4.50 0.06
N TYR A 53 -2.60 -3.82 -0.99
CA TYR A 53 -3.13 -4.07 -2.34
C TYR A 53 -2.80 -5.47 -2.86
N ALA A 54 -1.62 -6.01 -2.52
CA ALA A 54 -1.25 -7.38 -2.85
C ALA A 54 -2.09 -8.43 -2.10
N GLU A 55 -2.60 -8.14 -0.91
CA GLU A 55 -3.51 -9.03 -0.17
C GLU A 55 -4.95 -8.99 -0.70
N GLN A 56 -5.37 -7.88 -1.32
CA GLN A 56 -6.70 -7.73 -1.90
C GLN A 56 -6.79 -8.22 -3.36
N ALA A 57 -5.63 -8.39 -4.01
CA ALA A 57 -5.53 -8.98 -5.33
C ALA A 57 -5.65 -10.52 -5.26
#